data_AF-A0AB33IK15-F1
#
_entry.id   AF-A0AB33IK15-F1
#
_cell.length_a   1.000
_cell.length_b   1.000
_cell.length_c   1.000
_cell.angle_alpha   90.00
_cell.angle_beta   90.00
_cell.angle_gamma   90.00
#
_symmetry.space_group_name_H-M   'P 1'
#
loop_
_entity.id
_entity.type
_entity.pdbx_description
1 polymer ?
#
loop_
_entity_poly.entity_id
_entity_poly.type
_entity_poly.pdbx_seq_one_letter_code
_entity_poly.pdbx_strand_id
1 'polypeptide(L)'
;MVLTIDPAYFRLTGGIERWLYRVARKHAGHQPQGWLFEIPHLHEKSGSLARVSDFALDLRRIVGRQSLPGYRLAIRREELRKLLHIRPVNLSTVPVDDSVDGHGISGAGTIGTSGARTPAKPLA
;
A
#
# COMPACT_ATOMS: atom_id res chain seq x y z
N MET A 1 -16.14 -12.13 -12.60
CA MET A 1 -16.00 -13.45 -11.94
C MET A 1 -15.84 -13.24 -10.43
N VAL A 2 -16.15 -14.22 -9.56
CA VAL A 2 -16.23 -14.00 -8.10
C VAL A 2 -14.82 -13.79 -7.50
N LEU A 3 -14.58 -12.57 -6.99
CA LEU A 3 -13.31 -12.15 -6.40
C LEU A 3 -13.07 -12.90 -5.08
N THR A 4 -12.22 -13.92 -5.09
CA THR A 4 -11.84 -14.59 -3.83
C THR A 4 -10.94 -13.66 -3.02
N ILE A 5 -11.57 -12.81 -2.20
CA ILE A 5 -10.89 -12.09 -1.14
C ILE A 5 -10.40 -13.12 -0.13
N ASP A 6 -9.13 -13.02 0.29
CA ASP A 6 -8.57 -13.88 1.32
C ASP A 6 -9.50 -13.90 2.55
N PRO A 7 -9.94 -15.07 3.06
CA PRO A 7 -10.82 -15.14 4.23
C PRO A 7 -10.29 -14.38 5.46
N ALA A 8 -8.97 -14.25 5.60
CA ALA A 8 -8.34 -13.48 6.67
C ALA A 8 -8.59 -11.97 6.54
N TYR A 9 -8.97 -11.45 5.37
CA TYR A 9 -9.44 -10.07 5.21
C TYR A 9 -10.66 -9.78 6.09
N PHE A 10 -11.59 -10.73 6.23
CA PHE A 10 -12.79 -10.56 7.07
C PHE A 10 -12.46 -10.55 8.56
N ARG A 11 -11.25 -10.95 8.95
CA ARG A 11 -10.75 -10.83 10.32
C ARG A 11 -10.19 -9.43 10.64
N LEU A 12 -10.05 -8.57 9.63
CA LEU A 12 -9.61 -7.19 9.84
C LEU A 12 -10.72 -6.37 10.49
N THR A 13 -10.53 -6.02 11.75
CA THR A 13 -11.52 -5.26 12.53
C THR A 13 -11.45 -3.76 12.23
N GLY A 14 -10.26 -3.22 11.96
CA GLY A 14 -10.04 -1.78 11.77
C GLY A 14 -10.46 -1.26 10.39
N GLY A 15 -11.07 -0.06 10.35
CA GLY A 15 -11.37 0.65 9.11
C GLY A 15 -10.10 0.98 8.31
N ILE A 16 -9.05 1.46 8.99
CA ILE A 16 -7.74 1.74 8.39
C ILE A 16 -7.09 0.45 7.87
N GLU A 17 -7.16 -0.66 8.61
CA GLU A 17 -6.60 -1.95 8.18
C GLU A 17 -7.26 -2.45 6.88
N ARG A 18 -8.60 -2.44 6.82
CA ARG A 18 -9.35 -2.83 5.62
C ARG A 18 -9.10 -1.91 4.43
N TRP A 19 -9.01 -0.60 4.67
CA TRP A 19 -8.63 0.35 3.65
C TRP A 19 -7.20 0.11 3.15
N LEU A 20 -6.24 -0.08 4.05
CA LEU A 20 -4.84 -0.29 3.72
C LEU A 20 -4.65 -1.58 2.91
N TYR A 21 -5.38 -2.66 3.24
CA TYR A 21 -5.39 -3.89 2.45
C TYR A 21 -5.86 -3.64 1.01
N ARG A 22 -6.90 -2.83 0.80
CA ARG A 22 -7.38 -2.49 -0.54
C ARG A 22 -6.37 -1.66 -1.33
N VAL A 23 -5.70 -0.72 -0.67
CA VAL A 23 -4.59 0.06 -1.27
C VAL A 23 -3.43 -0.86 -1.65
N ALA A 24 -3.03 -1.77 -0.74
CA ALA A 24 -2.00 -2.76 -0.99
C ALA A 24 -2.34 -3.64 -2.20
N ARG A 25 -3.58 -4.13 -2.29
CA ARG A 25 -4.04 -4.94 -3.42
C ARG A 25 -3.99 -4.19 -4.75
N LYS A 26 -4.43 -2.93 -4.75
CA LYS A 26 -4.42 -2.10 -5.97
C LYS A 26 -3.00 -1.79 -6.47
N HIS A 27 -2.08 -1.47 -5.56
CA HIS A 27 -0.77 -0.90 -5.94
C HIS A 27 0.41 -1.87 -5.77
N ALA A 28 0.43 -2.64 -4.68
CA ALA A 28 1.53 -3.57 -4.36
C ALA A 28 1.26 -5.00 -4.83
N GLY A 29 0.01 -5.37 -5.13
CA GLY A 29 -0.35 -6.73 -5.56
C GLY A 29 0.29 -7.18 -6.88
N HIS A 30 0.56 -6.24 -7.79
CA HIS A 30 1.16 -6.52 -9.11
C HIS A 30 2.69 -6.32 -9.15
N GLN A 31 3.29 -5.86 -8.05
CA GLN A 31 4.68 -5.39 -8.01
C GLN A 31 5.51 -6.25 -7.03
N PRO A 32 6.43 -7.10 -7.51
CA PRO A 32 7.19 -8.01 -6.64
C PRO A 32 8.12 -7.27 -5.66
N GLN A 33 8.57 -6.08 -6.04
CA GLN A 33 9.34 -5.15 -5.19
C GLN A 33 8.49 -4.45 -4.10
N GLY A 34 7.16 -4.59 -4.19
CA GLY A 34 6.22 -3.87 -3.35
C GLY A 34 6.05 -2.41 -3.74
N TRP A 35 5.39 -1.65 -2.89
CA TRP A 35 5.10 -0.23 -3.09
C TRP A 35 5.45 0.59 -1.84
N LEU A 36 6.02 1.77 -2.03
CA LEU A 36 6.34 2.74 -0.99
C LEU A 36 5.34 3.88 -0.99
N PHE A 37 4.78 4.21 0.16
CA PHE A 37 3.88 5.34 0.32
C PHE A 37 4.38 6.29 1.40
N GLU A 38 4.30 7.59 1.18
CA GLU A 38 4.52 8.55 2.26
C GLU A 38 3.36 8.51 3.25
N ILE A 39 3.67 8.57 4.55
CA ILE A 39 2.64 8.55 5.61
C ILE A 39 1.64 9.72 5.48
N PRO A 40 2.06 10.98 5.19
CA PRO A 40 1.12 12.08 4.99
C PRO A 40 0.17 11.83 3.81
N HIS A 41 0.70 11.32 2.70
CA HIS A 41 -0.11 11.01 1.52
C HIS A 41 -1.10 9.87 1.78
N LEU A 42 -0.70 8.84 2.52
CA LEU A 42 -1.62 7.80 3.00
C LEU A 42 -2.72 8.38 3.90
N HIS A 43 -2.40 9.33 4.77
CA HIS A 43 -3.38 9.96 5.65
C HIS A 43 -4.45 10.70 4.86
N GLU A 44 -4.05 11.55 3.91
CA GLU A 44 -4.96 12.26 3.00
C GLU A 44 -5.84 11.28 2.22
N LYS A 45 -5.23 10.23 1.65
CA LYS A 45 -5.93 9.21 0.85
C LYS A 45 -6.84 8.31 1.68
N SER A 46 -6.61 8.23 2.99
CA SER A 46 -7.46 7.46 3.91
C SER A 46 -8.74 8.21 4.28
N GLY A 47 -8.75 9.54 4.17
CA GLY A 47 -9.83 10.38 4.68
C GLY A 47 -10.01 10.31 6.20
N SER A 48 -8.99 9.85 6.94
CA SER A 48 -9.04 9.74 8.40
C SER A 48 -9.14 11.12 9.05
N LEU A 49 -10.11 11.28 9.96
CA LEU A 49 -10.25 12.49 10.79
C LEU A 49 -9.21 12.55 11.93
N ALA A 50 -8.45 11.48 12.14
CA ALA A 50 -7.38 11.46 13.15
C ALA A 50 -6.26 12.43 12.76
N ARG A 51 -5.48 12.89 13.75
CA ARG A 51 -4.26 13.66 13.48
C ARG A 51 -3.25 12.77 12.75
N VAL A 52 -2.40 13.36 11.91
CA VAL A 52 -1.35 12.64 11.16
C VAL A 52 -0.46 11.81 12.09
N SER A 53 -0.15 12.32 13.28
CA SER A 53 0.62 11.61 14.31
C SER A 53 -0.08 10.35 14.83
N ASP A 54 -1.38 10.43 15.10
CA ASP A 54 -2.19 9.30 15.59
C ASP A 54 -2.36 8.26 14.49
N PHE A 55 -2.63 8.70 13.26
CA PHE A 55 -2.64 7.85 12.08
C PHE A 55 -1.31 7.11 11.89
N ALA A 56 -0.18 7.80 12.07
CA ALA A 56 1.14 7.18 12.00
C ALA A 56 1.38 6.16 13.14
N LEU A 57 0.82 6.39 14.33
CA LEU A 57 0.85 5.42 15.43
C LEU A 57 0.01 4.19 15.11
N ASP A 58 -1.18 4.37 14.53
CA ASP A 58 -2.02 3.25 14.10
C ASP A 58 -1.34 2.43 13.01
N LEU A 59 -0.72 3.08 12.01
CA LEU A 59 0.08 2.38 11.01
C LEU A 59 1.24 1.61 11.64
N ARG A 60 1.92 2.17 12.67
CA ARG A 60 2.95 1.42 13.41
C ARG A 60 2.40 0.20 14.13
N ARG A 61 1.21 0.29 14.72
CA ARG A 61 0.54 -0.85 15.37
C ARG A 61 0.21 -1.93 14.36
N ILE A 62 -0.33 -1.55 13.21
CA ILE A 62 -0.67 -2.47 12.10
C ILE A 62 0.60 -3.14 11.56
N VAL A 63 1.68 -2.36 11.36
CA VAL A 63 3.00 -2.87 10.95
C VAL A 63 3.57 -3.80 12.04
N GLY A 64 3.47 -3.46 13.31
CA GLY A 64 3.97 -4.32 14.40
C GLY A 64 3.25 -5.67 14.46
N ARG A 65 1.94 -5.67 14.22
CA ARG A 65 1.10 -6.89 14.21
C ARG A 65 1.21 -7.68 12.90
N GLN A 66 1.66 -7.04 11.82
CA GLN A 66 1.59 -7.59 10.46
C GLN A 66 0.16 -8.09 10.13
N SER A 67 -0.85 -7.32 10.51
CA SER A 67 -2.26 -7.75 10.41
C SER A 67 -2.74 -7.96 8.97
N LEU A 68 -2.02 -7.49 7.95
CA LEU A 68 -2.47 -7.53 6.56
C LEU A 68 -2.16 -8.89 5.93
N PRO A 69 -3.17 -9.73 5.63
CA PRO A 69 -2.94 -11.02 4.99
C PRO A 69 -2.31 -10.85 3.60
N GLY A 70 -1.37 -11.71 3.24
CA GLY A 70 -0.70 -11.65 1.93
C GLY A 70 0.28 -10.49 1.74
N TYR A 71 0.37 -9.53 2.68
CA TYR A 71 1.28 -8.38 2.60
C TYR A 71 2.14 -8.23 3.85
N ARG A 72 3.40 -7.86 3.62
CA ARG A 72 4.35 -7.49 4.66
C ARG A 72 4.51 -6.00 4.65
N LEU A 73 4.38 -5.40 5.82
CA LEU A 73 4.49 -3.96 6.00
C LEU A 73 5.79 -3.63 6.71
N ALA A 74 6.46 -2.55 6.30
CA ALA A 74 7.62 -2.02 6.99
C ALA A 74 7.58 -0.50 6.95
N ILE A 75 7.98 0.15 8.05
CA ILE A 75 8.16 1.60 8.07
C ILE A 75 9.62 1.89 7.78
N ARG A 76 9.88 2.65 6.72
CA ARG A 76 11.18 3.20 6.36
C ARG A 76 11.24 4.66 6.81
N ARG A 77 12.40 5.09 7.27
CA ARG A 77 12.71 6.52 7.45
C ARG A 77 13.78 6.87 6.43
N GLU A 78 13.56 7.94 5.70
CA GLU A 78 14.48 8.44 4.68
C GLU A 78 14.62 9.95 4.89
N GLU A 79 15.81 10.40 5.30
CA GLU A 79 16.15 11.77 5.75
C GLU A 79 15.08 12.45 6.64
N LEU A 80 14.03 13.00 6.01
CA LEU A 80 12.95 13.78 6.63
C LEU A 80 11.57 13.13 6.48
N ARG A 81 11.43 12.05 5.72
CA ARG A 81 10.16 11.40 5.39
C ARG A 81 10.02 10.03 6.06
N LYS A 82 8.78 9.71 6.43
CA LYS A 82 8.38 8.37 6.87
C LYS A 82 7.62 7.74 5.72
N LEU A 83 8.07 6.57 5.30
CA LEU A 83 7.46 5.80 4.24
C LEU A 83 6.94 4.48 4.78
N LEU A 84 5.79 4.04 4.29
CA LEU A 84 5.27 2.70 4.47
C LEU A 84 5.62 1.88 3.23
N HIS A 85 6.46 0.87 3.41
CA HIS A 85 6.76 -0.14 2.40
C HIS A 85 5.79 -1.31 2.56
N ILE A 86 5.06 -1.62 1.50
CA ILE A 86 4.12 -2.73 1.43
C ILE A 86 4.66 -3.73 0.40
N ARG A 87 4.93 -4.96 0.81
CA ARG A 87 5.45 -6.01 -0.07
C ARG A 87 4.52 -7.22 -0.08
N PRO A 88 4.19 -7.83 -1.23
CA PRO A 88 3.50 -9.11 -1.24
C PRO A 88 4.41 -10.19 -0.63
N VAL A 89 3.87 -11.06 0.24
CA VAL A 89 4.65 -12.11 0.95
C VAL A 89 4.45 -13.48 0.34
N ASN A 90 3.45 -13.65 -0.53
CA ASN A 90 3.25 -14.84 -1.35
C ASN A 90 2.60 -14.41 -2.66
N LEU A 91 3.14 -14.88 -3.78
CA LEU A 91 2.63 -14.61 -5.14
C LEU A 91 1.19 -15.10 -5.37
N SER A 92 0.60 -15.84 -4.42
CA SER A 92 -0.78 -16.33 -4.52
C SER A 92 -1.85 -15.26 -4.29
N THR A 93 -1.50 -14.03 -3.88
CA THR A 93 -2.37 -12.87 -4.15
C THR A 93 -2.23 -12.47 -5.61
N VAL A 94 -2.49 -13.40 -6.52
CA VAL A 94 -2.53 -13.11 -7.95
C VAL A 94 -3.73 -12.18 -8.16
N PRO A 95 -3.54 -10.99 -8.72
CA PRO A 95 -4.64 -10.20 -9.21
C PRO A 95 -5.18 -10.89 -10.45
N VAL A 96 -6.46 -11.28 -10.41
CA VAL A 96 -7.19 -11.61 -11.63
C VAL A 96 -7.54 -10.27 -12.28
N ASP A 97 -7.00 -10.08 -13.48
CA ASP A 97 -7.32 -9.00 -14.39
C ASP A 97 -8.80 -9.10 -14.77
N ASP A 98 -9.56 -8.06 -14.49
CA ASP A 98 -10.78 -7.74 -15.23
C ASP A 98 -10.60 -6.27 -15.66
N SER A 99 -9.78 -6.06 -16.69
CA SER A 99 -9.87 -4.85 -17.51
C SER A 99 -11.28 -4.77 -18.09
N VAL A 100 -12.12 -3.87 -17.57
CA VAL A 100 -13.31 -3.41 -18.28
C VAL A 100 -13.06 -1.99 -18.76
N ASP A 101 -13.03 -1.85 -20.08
CA ASP A 101 -12.93 -0.59 -20.79
C ASP A 101 -14.04 0.39 -20.41
N GLY A 102 -13.65 1.66 -20.25
CA GLY A 102 -14.45 2.84 -20.59
C GLY A 102 -15.71 3.12 -19.77
N HIS A 103 -15.67 4.17 -18.94
CA HIS A 103 -16.33 5.46 -19.22
C HIS A 103 -15.93 6.46 -18.11
N GLY A 104 -15.33 7.57 -18.52
CA GLY A 104 -14.75 8.55 -17.62
C GLY A 104 -15.75 9.47 -16.93
N ILE A 105 -15.26 10.14 -15.88
CA ILE A 105 -15.43 11.60 -15.72
C ILE A 105 -14.19 12.15 -14.99
N SER A 106 -13.73 13.27 -15.55
CA SER A 106 -12.61 14.12 -15.14
C SER A 106 -12.67 14.58 -13.69
N GLY A 107 -11.49 14.79 -13.09
CA GLY A 107 -11.38 15.62 -11.89
C GLY A 107 -10.05 15.55 -11.14
N ALA A 108 -9.10 16.37 -11.58
CA ALA A 108 -8.02 17.00 -10.80
C ALA A 108 -6.73 16.22 -10.44
N GLY A 109 -5.61 16.85 -10.79
CA GLY A 109 -4.43 16.90 -9.92
C GLY A 109 -3.16 16.21 -10.43
N THR A 110 -2.42 16.88 -11.30
CA THR A 110 -1.05 16.54 -11.71
C THR A 110 -0.15 16.53 -10.46
N ILE A 111 0.50 15.44 -10.05
CA ILE A 111 1.77 15.51 -9.27
C ILE A 111 2.60 14.22 -9.44
N GLY A 112 3.77 14.37 -10.09
CA GLY A 112 5.05 13.85 -9.61
C GLY A 112 5.39 12.37 -9.78
N THR A 113 5.99 12.04 -10.93
CA THR A 113 6.91 10.92 -11.08
C THR A 113 8.20 11.17 -10.27
N SER A 114 8.76 10.14 -9.63
CA SER A 114 10.22 10.00 -9.56
C SER A 114 10.62 8.56 -9.24
N GLY A 115 11.24 7.92 -10.21
CA GLY A 115 11.83 6.60 -10.07
C GLY A 115 13.19 6.66 -9.36
N ALA A 116 13.55 5.58 -8.66
CA ALA A 116 14.92 5.30 -8.29
C ALA A 116 15.43 4.15 -9.15
N ARG A 117 16.14 4.54 -10.20
CA ARG A 117 17.08 3.76 -11.01
C ARG A 117 18.15 3.18 -10.09
N THR A 118 18.26 1.85 -10.01
CA THR A 118 19.40 1.18 -9.35
C THR A 118 20.70 1.49 -10.12
N PRO A 119 21.75 2.05 -9.49
CA PRO A 119 23.08 2.03 -10.09
C PRO A 119 23.74 0.67 -9.84
N ALA A 120 24.23 0.07 -10.92
CA ALA A 120 25.10 -1.08 -10.94
C ALA A 120 26.37 -0.82 -10.10
N LYS A 121 26.80 -1.83 -9.35
CA LYS A 121 28.11 -1.86 -8.69
C LYS A 121 29.05 -2.73 -9.53
N PRO A 122 30.19 -2.24 -10.02
CA PRO A 122 31.20 -3.10 -10.61
C PRO A 122 31.97 -3.81 -9.48
N LEU A 123 32.17 -5.12 -9.62
CA LEU A 123 33.16 -5.85 -8.85
C LEU A 123 34.38 -6.08 -9.75
N ALA A 124 35.54 -5.82 -9.16
CA ALA A 124 36.88 -5.86 -9.74
C ALA A 124 37.25 -7.18 -10.39
#